data_AF-F2EE61-F1
#
_entry.id   AF-F2EE61-F1
#
_cell.length_a   1.000
_cell.length_b   1.000
_cell.length_c   1.000
_cell.angle_alpha   90.00
_cell.angle_beta   90.00
_cell.angle_gamma   90.00
#
_symmetry.space_group_name_H-M   'P 1'
#
loop_
_entity.id
_entity.type
_entity.pdbx_description
1 polymer ?
#
loop_
_entity_poly.entity_id
_entity_poly.type
_entity_poly.pdbx_seq_one_letter_code
_entity_poly.pdbx_strand_id
1 'polypeptide(L)'
;NEKLNAGSEEKQRALREVKETVLHRKHLDSSIDFIGKLVFGFDKGPSMLQAARGSGQPLVDDWDCLRTMVRVFESQCGSLTQYGMKHMRAFANICNNGVSEAEMKEASISACDGYDMGKWNPLVLGHST
;
A
#
# COMPACT_ATOMS: atom_id res chain seq x y z
N ASN A 1 11.69 42.68 -2.19
CA ASN A 1 12.43 41.48 -1.76
C ASN A 1 11.60 40.45 -1.02
N GLU A 2 10.68 40.81 -0.10
CA GLU A 2 9.84 39.82 0.61
C GLU A 2 8.92 38.97 -0.30
N LYS A 3 8.24 39.57 -1.28
CA LYS A 3 7.35 38.85 -2.21
C LYS A 3 8.07 37.80 -3.08
N LEU A 4 9.33 38.04 -3.45
CA LEU A 4 10.14 37.11 -4.24
C LEU A 4 10.63 35.93 -3.39
N ASN A 5 10.95 36.18 -2.11
CA ASN A 5 11.37 35.15 -1.17
C ASN A 5 10.20 34.25 -0.75
N ALA A 6 9.02 34.82 -0.48
CA ALA A 6 7.82 34.06 -0.17
C ALA A 6 7.43 33.10 -1.30
N GLY A 7 7.49 33.54 -2.56
CA GLY A 7 7.24 32.67 -3.72
C GLY A 7 8.30 31.58 -3.91
N SER A 8 9.54 31.81 -3.47
CA SER A 8 10.60 30.79 -3.46
C SER A 8 10.38 29.74 -2.37
N GLU A 9 9.99 30.15 -1.16
CA GLU A 9 9.69 29.25 -0.05
C GLU A 9 8.46 28.38 -0.29
N GLU A 10 7.39 28.96 -0.84
CA GLU A 10 6.17 28.24 -1.23
C GLU A 10 6.50 27.20 -2.32
N LYS A 11 7.25 27.59 -3.34
CA LYS A 11 7.70 26.67 -4.40
C LYS A 11 8.55 25.52 -3.83
N GLN A 12 9.46 25.82 -2.90
CA GLN A 12 10.27 24.77 -2.24
C GLN A 12 9.40 23.82 -1.41
N ARG A 13 8.39 24.34 -0.70
CA ARG A 13 7.44 23.51 0.05
C ARG A 13 6.63 22.61 -0.87
N ALA A 14 6.04 23.16 -1.92
CA ALA A 14 5.29 22.39 -2.91
C ALA A 14 6.16 21.30 -3.55
N LEU A 15 7.42 21.60 -3.88
CA LEU A 15 8.34 20.61 -4.43
C LEU A 15 8.64 19.47 -3.44
N ARG A 16 8.80 19.79 -2.15
CA ARG A 16 8.98 18.76 -1.10
C ARG A 16 7.75 17.87 -0.98
N GLU A 17 6.55 18.45 -0.97
CA GLU A 17 5.29 17.70 -0.89
C GLU A 17 5.09 16.75 -2.06
N VAL A 18 5.40 17.20 -3.28
CA VAL A 18 5.39 16.35 -4.48
C VAL A 18 6.38 15.21 -4.35
N LYS A 19 7.63 15.49 -3.93
CA LYS A 19 8.66 14.47 -3.75
C LYS A 19 8.24 13.42 -2.72
N GLU A 20 7.77 13.84 -1.56
CA GLU A 20 7.28 12.94 -0.50
C GLU A 20 6.12 12.07 -0.97
N THR A 21 5.18 12.66 -1.71
CA THR A 21 4.03 11.94 -2.26
C THR A 21 4.48 10.89 -3.28
N VAL A 22 5.39 11.24 -4.19
CA VAL A 22 5.91 10.30 -5.20
C VAL A 22 6.69 9.17 -4.53
N LEU A 23 7.52 9.47 -3.52
CA LEU A 23 8.25 8.46 -2.77
C LEU A 23 7.30 7.49 -2.05
N HIS A 24 6.26 8.00 -1.41
CA HIS A 24 5.26 7.16 -0.76
C HIS A 24 4.49 6.28 -1.75
N ARG A 25 4.11 6.81 -2.91
CA ARG A 25 3.46 6.01 -3.97
C ARG A 25 4.36 4.89 -4.49
N LYS A 26 5.64 5.19 -4.70
CA LYS A 26 6.64 4.20 -5.11
C LYS A 26 6.78 3.10 -4.05
N HIS A 27 6.84 3.49 -2.78
CA HIS A 27 6.89 2.56 -1.64
C HIS A 27 5.69 1.62 -1.62
N LEU A 28 4.46 2.14 -1.76
CA LEU A 28 3.25 1.32 -1.80
C LEU A 28 3.27 0.32 -2.96
N ASP A 29 3.62 0.78 -4.16
CA ASP A 29 3.72 -0.09 -5.34
C ASP A 29 4.76 -1.21 -5.15
N SER A 30 5.97 -0.88 -4.68
CA SER A 30 7.04 -1.87 -4.50
C SER A 30 6.78 -2.83 -3.35
N SER A 31 6.18 -2.35 -2.25
CA SER A 31 5.90 -3.19 -1.08
C SER A 31 4.87 -4.25 -1.39
N ILE A 32 3.79 -3.88 -2.10
CA ILE A 32 2.72 -4.82 -2.46
C ILE A 32 3.22 -5.85 -3.49
N ASP A 33 4.02 -5.43 -4.47
CA ASP A 33 4.66 -6.36 -5.41
C ASP A 33 5.56 -7.37 -4.68
N PHE A 34 6.36 -6.89 -3.71
CA PHE A 34 7.25 -7.77 -2.96
C PHE A 34 6.50 -8.70 -2.00
N ILE A 35 5.43 -8.24 -1.35
CA ILE A 35 4.53 -9.10 -0.57
C ILE A 35 3.99 -10.24 -1.45
N GLY A 36 3.53 -9.94 -2.67
CA GLY A 36 3.08 -10.98 -3.60
C GLY A 36 4.15 -12.01 -3.92
N LYS A 37 5.41 -11.60 -4.09
CA LYS A 37 6.54 -12.51 -4.31
C LYS A 37 6.83 -13.38 -3.08
N LEU A 38 6.65 -12.84 -1.87
CA LEU A 38 6.84 -13.59 -0.63
C LEU A 38 5.76 -14.65 -0.41
N VAL A 39 4.47 -14.31 -0.65
CA VAL A 39 3.35 -15.22 -0.34
C VAL A 39 2.98 -16.16 -1.49
N PHE A 40 3.29 -15.82 -2.74
CA PHE A 40 2.98 -16.65 -3.92
C PHE A 40 4.20 -17.12 -4.71
N GLY A 41 5.40 -16.73 -4.29
CA GLY A 41 6.66 -16.99 -5.00
C GLY A 41 6.99 -15.94 -6.06
N PHE A 42 8.27 -15.82 -6.41
CA PHE A 42 8.78 -14.76 -7.30
C PHE A 42 8.21 -14.82 -8.72
N ASP A 43 7.96 -16.02 -9.23
CA ASP A 43 7.46 -16.20 -10.60
C ASP A 43 5.96 -15.90 -10.72
N LYS A 44 5.16 -16.29 -9.72
CA LYS A 44 3.70 -16.20 -9.76
C LYS A 44 3.15 -14.97 -9.04
N GLY A 45 3.90 -14.38 -8.10
CA GLY A 45 3.46 -13.23 -7.30
C GLY A 45 2.79 -12.12 -8.11
N PRO A 46 3.46 -11.55 -9.14
CA PRO A 46 2.89 -10.46 -9.91
C PRO A 46 1.57 -10.83 -10.62
N SER A 47 1.47 -12.02 -11.20
CA SER A 47 0.25 -12.45 -11.90
C SER A 47 -0.89 -12.79 -10.95
N MET A 48 -0.58 -13.39 -9.80
CA MET A 48 -1.56 -13.71 -8.76
C MET A 48 -2.18 -12.44 -8.14
N LEU A 49 -1.38 -11.41 -7.87
CA LEU A 49 -1.89 -10.14 -7.35
C LEU A 49 -2.80 -9.42 -8.34
N GLN A 50 -2.52 -9.51 -9.65
CA GLN A 50 -3.25 -8.79 -10.70
C GLN A 50 -4.41 -9.59 -11.30
N ALA A 51 -4.55 -10.87 -10.97
CA ALA A 51 -5.55 -11.75 -11.54
C ALA A 51 -6.96 -11.15 -11.43
N ALA A 52 -7.65 -11.06 -12.56
CA ALA A 52 -9.05 -10.63 -12.63
C ALA A 52 -9.96 -11.87 -12.52
N ARG A 53 -11.05 -11.74 -11.76
CA ARG A 53 -12.08 -12.78 -11.68
C ARG A 53 -13.03 -12.70 -12.88
N GLY A 54 -13.78 -13.77 -13.11
CA GLY A 54 -14.77 -13.83 -14.17
C GLY A 54 -15.81 -12.72 -14.02
N SER A 55 -16.38 -12.27 -15.14
CA SER A 55 -17.44 -11.26 -15.11
C SER A 55 -18.61 -11.72 -14.25
N GLY A 56 -19.13 -10.83 -13.40
CA GLY A 56 -20.22 -11.12 -12.47
C GLY A 56 -19.79 -11.75 -11.13
N GLN A 57 -18.52 -12.12 -10.96
CA GLN A 57 -18.01 -12.59 -9.66
C GLN A 57 -17.67 -11.42 -8.74
N PRO A 58 -17.86 -11.56 -7.41
CA PRO A 58 -17.44 -10.55 -6.45
C PRO A 58 -15.91 -10.41 -6.43
N LEU A 59 -15.40 -9.23 -6.08
CA LEU A 59 -13.96 -8.97 -6.00
C LEU A 59 -13.25 -9.92 -5.02
N VAL A 60 -13.85 -10.10 -3.85
CA VAL A 60 -13.37 -10.96 -2.76
C VAL A 60 -14.52 -11.82 -2.25
N ASP A 61 -14.22 -13.05 -1.83
CA ASP A 61 -15.21 -13.95 -1.22
C ASP A 61 -15.41 -13.64 0.28
N ASP A 62 -14.36 -13.19 0.96
CA ASP A 62 -14.36 -12.80 2.37
C ASP A 62 -13.97 -11.32 2.55
N TRP A 63 -14.96 -10.49 2.90
CA TRP A 63 -14.78 -9.05 3.13
C TRP A 63 -14.08 -8.74 4.46
N ASP A 64 -14.20 -9.61 5.46
CA ASP A 64 -13.48 -9.46 6.73
C ASP A 64 -11.99 -9.74 6.55
N CYS A 65 -11.65 -10.76 5.75
CA CYS A 65 -10.28 -10.98 5.32
C CYS A 65 -9.73 -9.73 4.60
N LEU A 66 -10.47 -9.16 3.64
CA LEU A 66 -10.00 -7.99 2.90
C LEU A 66 -9.67 -6.81 3.82
N ARG A 67 -10.56 -6.51 4.78
CA ARG A 67 -10.32 -5.46 5.78
C ARG A 67 -9.08 -5.76 6.62
N THR A 68 -8.94 -7.00 7.05
CA THR A 68 -7.81 -7.46 7.89
C THR A 68 -6.47 -7.33 7.16
N MET A 69 -6.38 -7.81 5.90
CA MET A 69 -5.14 -7.73 5.12
C MET A 69 -4.72 -6.28 4.85
N VAL A 70 -5.69 -5.39 4.60
CA VAL A 70 -5.43 -3.94 4.48
C VAL A 70 -4.89 -3.37 5.80
N ARG A 71 -5.50 -3.68 6.94
CA ARG A 71 -5.05 -3.18 8.25
C ARG A 71 -3.66 -3.69 8.61
N VAL A 72 -3.38 -4.97 8.35
CA VAL A 72 -2.05 -5.55 8.56
C VAL A 72 -1.01 -4.81 7.72
N PHE A 73 -1.28 -4.64 6.42
CA PHE A 73 -0.40 -3.88 5.54
C PHE A 73 -0.17 -2.46 6.07
N GLU A 74 -1.23 -1.71 6.35
CA GLU A 74 -1.11 -0.31 6.78
C GLU A 74 -0.32 -0.18 8.09
N SER A 75 -0.45 -1.14 9.02
CA SER A 75 0.28 -1.13 10.29
C SER A 75 1.80 -1.27 10.13
N GLN A 76 2.27 -1.87 9.04
CA GLN A 76 3.70 -2.09 8.77
C GLN A 76 4.24 -1.13 7.69
N CYS A 77 3.40 -0.75 6.73
CA CYS A 77 3.81 -0.10 5.49
C CYS A 77 3.32 1.34 5.36
N GLY A 78 2.47 1.81 6.27
CA GLY A 78 1.82 3.12 6.20
C GLY A 78 0.47 3.09 5.48
N SER A 79 -0.29 4.17 5.65
CA SER A 79 -1.62 4.35 5.05
C SER A 79 -1.59 4.17 3.54
N LEU A 80 -2.62 3.54 2.98
CA LEU A 80 -2.76 3.43 1.53
C LEU A 80 -2.99 4.79 0.87
N THR A 81 -3.58 5.76 1.58
CA THR A 81 -4.14 6.99 1.00
C THR A 81 -5.14 6.69 -0.13
N GLN A 82 -5.64 7.72 -0.83
CA GLN A 82 -6.45 7.49 -2.03
C GLN A 82 -5.69 6.76 -3.14
N TYR A 83 -4.36 6.92 -3.20
CA TYR A 83 -3.56 6.31 -4.26
C TYR A 83 -3.52 4.78 -4.12
N GLY A 84 -3.26 4.27 -2.92
CA GLY A 84 -3.07 2.85 -2.63
C GLY A 84 -4.34 2.02 -2.80
N MET A 85 -5.52 2.65 -2.85
CA MET A 85 -6.78 1.97 -3.17
C MET A 85 -6.78 1.29 -4.55
N LYS A 86 -5.86 1.66 -5.45
CA LYS A 86 -5.62 0.90 -6.70
C LYS A 86 -5.24 -0.57 -6.46
N HIS A 87 -4.71 -0.89 -5.28
CA HIS A 87 -4.21 -2.21 -4.90
C HIS A 87 -5.24 -3.08 -4.18
N MET A 88 -6.50 -2.64 -4.05
CA MET A 88 -7.54 -3.43 -3.39
C MET A 88 -7.75 -4.81 -4.02
N ARG A 89 -7.54 -4.95 -5.34
CA ARG A 89 -7.56 -6.26 -6.02
C ARG A 89 -6.43 -7.18 -5.54
N ALA A 90 -5.25 -6.64 -5.27
CA ALA A 90 -4.12 -7.42 -4.77
C ALA A 90 -4.46 -8.00 -3.38
N PHE A 91 -4.99 -7.19 -2.46
CA PHE A 91 -5.45 -7.66 -1.15
C PHE A 91 -6.61 -8.66 -1.25
N ALA A 92 -7.54 -8.44 -2.18
CA ALA A 92 -8.61 -9.40 -2.44
C ALA A 92 -8.08 -10.74 -2.94
N ASN A 93 -7.08 -10.73 -3.83
CA ASN A 93 -6.45 -11.95 -4.33
C ASN A 93 -5.63 -12.67 -3.26
N ILE A 94 -5.02 -11.95 -2.32
CA ILE A 94 -4.40 -12.52 -1.11
C ILE A 94 -5.44 -13.32 -0.31
N CYS A 95 -6.61 -12.72 -0.06
CA CYS A 95 -7.72 -13.41 0.61
C CYS A 95 -8.27 -14.61 -0.18
N ASN A 96 -8.55 -14.44 -1.47
CA ASN A 96 -9.15 -15.48 -2.30
C ASN A 96 -8.22 -16.71 -2.47
N ASN A 97 -6.91 -16.55 -2.22
CA ASN A 97 -5.94 -17.64 -2.25
C ASN A 97 -5.59 -18.18 -0.85
N GLY A 98 -6.31 -17.78 0.19
CA GLY A 98 -6.19 -18.36 1.52
C GLY A 98 -4.92 -17.99 2.27
N VAL A 99 -4.27 -16.88 1.92
CA VAL A 99 -3.11 -16.38 2.69
C VAL A 99 -3.58 -15.98 4.09
N SER A 100 -2.90 -16.48 5.11
CA SER A 100 -3.23 -16.18 6.50
C SER A 100 -2.80 -14.78 6.92
N GLU A 101 -3.41 -14.26 7.99
CA GLU A 101 -3.02 -12.98 8.59
C GLU A 101 -1.54 -12.98 9.02
N ALA A 102 -1.06 -14.12 9.53
CA ALA A 102 0.34 -14.28 9.95
C ALA A 102 1.30 -14.18 8.77
N GLU A 103 1.03 -14.88 7.67
CA GLU A 103 1.84 -14.79 6.44
C GLU A 103 1.84 -13.37 5.87
N MET A 104 0.67 -12.71 5.84
CA MET A 104 0.57 -11.32 5.39
C MET A 104 1.39 -10.38 6.27
N LYS A 105 1.36 -10.60 7.60
CA LYS A 105 2.12 -9.78 8.56
C LYS A 105 3.62 -9.96 8.38
N GLU A 106 4.12 -11.19 8.30
CA GLU A 106 5.55 -11.48 8.08
C GLU A 106 6.05 -10.92 6.75
N ALA A 107 5.25 -11.07 5.69
CA ALA A 107 5.55 -10.50 4.38
C ALA A 107 5.57 -8.97 4.42
N SER A 108 4.63 -8.34 5.14
CA SER A 108 4.58 -6.88 5.28
C SER A 108 5.75 -6.33 6.09
N ILE A 109 6.14 -6.99 7.17
CA ILE A 109 7.35 -6.64 7.95
C ILE A 109 8.58 -6.69 7.04
N SER A 110 8.73 -7.77 6.27
CA SER A 110 9.88 -7.95 5.38
C SER A 110 9.90 -6.94 4.24
N ALA A 111 8.73 -6.58 3.71
CA ALA A 111 8.63 -5.68 2.57
C ALA A 111 8.77 -4.20 2.92
N CYS A 112 8.44 -3.84 4.15
CA CYS A 112 8.41 -2.46 4.62
C CYS A 112 9.48 -2.18 5.68
N ASP A 113 10.44 -3.08 5.84
CA ASP A 113 11.54 -2.93 6.78
C ASP A 113 12.32 -1.62 6.54
N GLY A 114 12.59 -0.89 7.63
CA GLY A 114 13.27 0.39 7.59
C GLY A 114 12.50 1.55 6.96
N TYR A 115 11.22 1.38 6.55
CA TYR A 115 10.41 2.47 6.03
C TYR A 115 9.91 3.39 7.16
N ASP A 116 10.30 4.66 7.11
CA ASP A 116 9.72 5.69 7.99
C ASP A 116 8.37 6.16 7.42
N MET A 117 7.29 5.78 8.09
CA MET A 117 5.93 6.16 7.71
C MET A 117 5.69 7.67 7.79
N GLY A 118 6.38 8.39 8.70
CA GLY A 118 6.18 9.82 8.92
C GLY A 118 4.70 10.23 8.95
N LYS A 119 4.34 11.19 8.09
CA LYS A 119 2.96 11.70 7.97
C LYS A 119 1.93 10.70 7.43
N TRP A 120 2.37 9.56 6.91
CA TRP A 120 1.53 8.49 6.38
C TRP A 120 1.20 7.42 7.42
N ASN A 121 1.57 7.62 8.69
CA ASN A 121 1.23 6.70 9.76
C ASN A 121 -0.32 6.60 9.90
N PRO A 122 -0.91 5.39 9.85
CA PRO A 122 -2.35 5.21 10.01
C PRO A 122 -2.90 5.70 11.35
N LEU A 123 -2.07 5.79 12.40
CA LEU A 123 -2.47 6.39 13.68
C LEU A 123 -2.75 7.90 13.57
N VAL A 124 -2.19 8.56 12.55
CA VAL A 124 -2.38 9.99 12.27
C VAL A 124 -3.52 10.21 11.27
N LEU A 125 -3.59 9.39 10.22
CA LEU A 125 -4.53 9.57 9.11
C LEU A 125 -5.82 8.73 9.24
N GLY A 126 -5.85 7.76 10.14
CA GLY A 126 -6.85 6.71 10.18
C GLY A 126 -6.50 5.55 9.25
N HIS A 127 -7.11 4.40 9.53
CA HIS A 127 -7.09 3.24 8.64
C HIS A 127 -8.04 3.44 7.45
N SER A 128 -7.71 2.81 6.34
CA SER A 128 -8.56 2.87 5.14
C SER A 128 -9.84 2.02 5.27
N THR A 129 -9.95 1.15 6.29
CA THR A 129 -11.04 0.18 6.50
C THR A 129 -11.46 -0.02 7.95
#